data_AF-A0A969GF83-F1
#
_entry.id   AF-A0A969GF83-F1
#
_cell.length_a   1.000
_cell.length_b   1.000
_cell.length_c   1.000
_cell.angle_alpha   90.00
_cell.angle_beta   90.00
_cell.angle_gamma   90.00
#
_symmetry.space_group_name_H-M   'P 1'
#
loop_
_entity.id
_entity.type
_entity.pdbx_description
1 polymer ?
#
loop_
_entity_poly.entity_id
_entity_poly.type
_entity_poly.pdbx_seq_one_letter_code
_entity_poly.pdbx_strand_id
1 'polypeptide(L)'
;MESALGHAHRTGAGGIRADVVRRPGAHGQPGCAQPIQARRASPTCASETVATRWAFREMFERHATSYAMLDIAWVGGISEARKIAAMAEAHHLPFAPHDCTGPVTLMASVHLCMHGPNALIQETVRAFNAGWYPRLVTNLPRIEEGFVYAPEGAGLGLALLPEVLKREDVTVRS
;
A
#
# COMPACT_ATOMS: atom_id res chain seq x y z
N MET A 1 -29.21 -18.50 -4.71
CA MET A 1 -28.54 -17.96 -3.51
C MET A 1 -27.52 -18.98 -3.02
N GLU A 2 -26.57 -19.34 -3.90
CA GLU A 2 -25.42 -20.23 -3.60
C GLU A 2 -24.63 -20.39 -4.92
N SER A 3 -23.42 -19.81 -5.00
CA SER A 3 -22.27 -20.36 -5.74
C SER A 3 -21.10 -19.35 -5.77
N ALA A 4 -20.25 -19.39 -4.73
CA ALA A 4 -18.89 -18.85 -4.83
C ALA A 4 -17.96 -19.54 -3.81
N LEU A 5 -18.14 -20.85 -3.61
CA LEU A 5 -17.22 -21.69 -2.85
C LEU A 5 -16.49 -22.59 -3.83
N GLY A 6 -15.18 -22.37 -3.97
CA GLY A 6 -14.30 -23.22 -4.74
C GLY A 6 -13.51 -22.42 -5.77
N HIS A 7 -12.38 -21.87 -5.34
CA HIS A 7 -11.11 -21.82 -6.09
C HIS A 7 -10.02 -21.31 -5.14
N ALA A 8 -9.56 -22.18 -4.24
CA ALA A 8 -8.27 -21.99 -3.58
C ALA A 8 -7.17 -22.31 -4.62
N HIS A 9 -6.87 -21.35 -5.49
CA HIS A 9 -5.80 -21.48 -6.47
C HIS A 9 -4.46 -21.26 -5.77
N ARG A 10 -3.56 -22.25 -5.89
CA ARG A 10 -2.13 -22.10 -5.62
C ARG A 10 -1.62 -20.94 -6.48
N THR A 11 -1.13 -19.87 -5.86
CA THR A 11 -0.54 -18.74 -6.58
C THR A 11 0.83 -19.14 -7.11
N GLY A 12 0.88 -19.47 -8.41
CA GLY A 12 2.11 -19.63 -9.17
C GLY A 12 2.90 -18.32 -9.30
N ALA A 13 4.14 -18.45 -9.77
CA ALA A 13 5.20 -17.44 -9.82
C ALA A 13 4.95 -16.20 -10.72
N GLY A 14 3.69 -15.86 -11.02
CA GLY A 14 3.29 -14.75 -11.87
C GLY A 14 2.62 -13.57 -11.17
N GLY A 15 2.21 -13.70 -9.90
CA GLY A 15 1.38 -12.70 -9.20
C GLY A 15 2.08 -11.39 -8.83
N ILE A 16 1.27 -10.36 -8.56
CA ILE A 16 1.68 -9.12 -7.87
C ILE A 16 2.32 -9.54 -6.54
N ARG A 17 3.50 -9.02 -6.24
CA ARG A 17 4.21 -9.35 -5.00
C ARG A 17 3.99 -8.21 -4.01
N ALA A 18 3.55 -8.56 -2.81
CA ALA A 18 3.59 -7.64 -1.70
C ALA A 18 4.97 -7.77 -1.03
N ASP A 19 5.66 -6.65 -0.87
CA ASP A 19 6.96 -6.57 -0.22
C ASP A 19 6.78 -6.19 1.26
N VAL A 20 7.56 -6.82 2.13
CA VAL A 20 7.52 -6.54 3.56
C VAL A 20 8.25 -5.23 3.84
N VAL A 21 7.68 -4.40 4.70
CA VAL A 21 8.25 -3.09 5.07
C VAL A 21 9.37 -3.32 6.09
N ARG A 22 10.62 -2.98 5.74
CA ARG A 22 11.76 -3.06 6.68
C ARG A 22 12.08 -1.69 7.27
N ARG A 23 11.89 -1.55 8.59
CA ARG A 23 12.24 -0.33 9.34
C ARG A 23 13.69 -0.37 9.86
N PRO A 24 14.47 0.73 9.76
CA PRO A 24 15.79 0.82 10.40
C PRO A 24 15.67 0.68 11.92
N GLY A 25 16.47 -0.19 12.54
CA GLY A 25 16.48 -0.40 14.01
C GLY A 25 15.50 -1.45 14.54
N ALA A 26 14.71 -2.11 13.69
CA ALA A 26 13.85 -3.23 14.10
C ALA A 26 14.66 -4.53 14.29
N HIS A 27 15.47 -4.58 15.34
CA HIS A 27 16.06 -5.84 15.82
C HIS A 27 15.01 -6.61 16.62
N GLY A 28 14.51 -7.72 16.04
CA GLY A 28 13.92 -8.84 16.80
C GLY A 28 12.66 -8.56 17.62
N GLN A 29 11.52 -8.24 16.99
CA GLN A 29 10.22 -8.42 17.62
C GLN A 29 9.46 -9.60 16.99
N PRO A 30 9.60 -10.83 17.52
CA PRO A 30 8.63 -11.89 17.30
C PRO A 30 7.38 -11.53 18.12
N GLY A 31 6.40 -10.83 17.54
CA GLY A 31 5.20 -10.48 18.31
C GLY A 31 4.09 -9.64 17.69
N CYS A 32 4.21 -9.09 16.48
CA CYS A 32 3.15 -8.21 15.96
C CYS A 32 1.97 -8.95 15.30
N ALA A 33 2.01 -10.27 15.19
CA ALA A 33 0.86 -11.05 14.71
C ALA A 33 -0.13 -11.26 15.87
N GLN A 34 -0.94 -10.24 16.16
CA GLN A 34 -2.09 -10.40 17.05
C GLN A 34 -3.11 -11.37 16.41
N PRO A 35 -3.84 -12.16 17.22
CA PRO A 35 -4.83 -13.09 16.70
C PRO A 35 -5.92 -12.35 15.94
N ILE A 36 -5.98 -12.60 14.63
CA ILE A 36 -6.99 -12.04 13.73
C ILE A 36 -8.34 -12.65 14.13
N GLN A 37 -9.36 -11.81 14.37
CA GLN A 37 -10.71 -12.27 14.70
C GLN A 37 -11.33 -13.03 13.53
N ALA A 38 -11.10 -14.34 13.48
CA ALA A 38 -11.60 -15.21 12.42
C ALA A 38 -13.01 -15.74 12.77
N ARG A 39 -14.05 -14.94 12.48
CA ARG A 39 -15.40 -15.51 12.26
C ARG A 39 -15.48 -16.31 10.94
N ARG A 40 -14.48 -16.18 10.06
CA ARG A 40 -14.35 -16.84 8.76
C ARG A 40 -12.98 -17.50 8.64
N ALA A 41 -12.89 -18.56 7.84
CA ALA A 41 -11.68 -19.37 7.69
C ALA A 41 -10.46 -18.62 7.12
N SER A 42 -10.68 -17.54 6.35
CA SER A 42 -9.63 -16.69 5.80
C SER A 42 -9.85 -15.23 6.21
N PRO A 43 -8.79 -14.49 6.59
CA PRO A 43 -8.90 -13.09 6.94
C PRO A 43 -9.26 -12.25 5.71
N THR A 44 -10.08 -11.20 5.89
CA THR A 44 -10.54 -10.33 4.80
C THR A 44 -9.70 -9.06 4.71
N CYS A 45 -9.45 -8.59 3.49
CA CYS A 45 -8.73 -7.34 3.23
C CYS A 45 -9.65 -6.40 2.46
N ALA A 46 -9.83 -5.17 2.96
CA ALA A 46 -10.76 -4.20 2.38
C ALA A 46 -10.34 -2.76 2.77
N SER A 47 -10.49 -1.76 1.90
CA SER A 47 -10.64 -1.89 0.44
C SER A 47 -10.02 -0.67 -0.24
N GLU A 48 -9.28 -0.91 -1.32
CA GLU A 48 -8.69 0.12 -2.17
C GLU A 48 -9.72 1.14 -2.70
N THR A 49 -10.96 0.72 -2.95
CA THR A 49 -12.01 1.56 -3.57
C THR A 49 -12.73 2.46 -2.56
N VAL A 50 -12.52 2.24 -1.27
CA VAL A 50 -13.17 3.04 -0.22
C VAL A 50 -12.37 4.32 -0.04
N ALA A 51 -13.07 5.44 -0.15
CA ALA A 51 -12.48 6.75 0.06
C ALA A 51 -12.80 7.29 1.45
N THR A 52 -11.85 8.04 2.01
CA THR A 52 -12.00 8.89 3.20
C THR A 52 -12.19 8.15 4.53
N ARG A 53 -11.79 8.78 5.64
CA ARG A 53 -11.81 8.15 6.97
C ARG A 53 -13.19 7.73 7.48
N TRP A 54 -14.26 8.35 6.97
CA TRP A 54 -15.63 8.11 7.45
C TRP A 54 -16.13 6.71 7.05
N ALA A 55 -15.84 6.29 5.83
CA ALA A 55 -16.20 4.96 5.36
C ALA A 55 -15.33 3.87 6.02
N PHE A 56 -14.04 4.14 6.23
CA PHE A 56 -13.17 3.25 7.00
C PHE A 56 -13.63 3.10 8.46
N ARG A 57 -14.06 4.19 9.11
CA ARG A 57 -14.63 4.15 10.46
C ARG A 57 -15.80 3.16 10.54
N GLU A 58 -16.77 3.27 9.64
CA GLU A 58 -17.92 2.36 9.63
C GLU A 58 -17.51 0.91 9.38
N MET A 59 -16.53 0.68 8.50
CA MET A 59 -15.99 -0.65 8.23
C MET A 59 -15.31 -1.26 9.47
N PHE A 60 -14.56 -0.46 10.21
CA PHE A 60 -13.86 -0.88 11.42
C PHE A 60 -14.83 -1.13 12.58
N GLU A 61 -15.80 -0.24 12.81
CA GLU A 61 -16.84 -0.40 13.84
C GLU A 61 -17.69 -1.66 13.63
N ARG A 62 -17.89 -2.07 12.38
CA ARG A 62 -18.63 -3.29 12.01
C ARG A 62 -17.77 -4.56 12.03
N HIS A 63 -16.48 -4.46 12.32
CA HIS A 63 -15.51 -5.55 12.20
C HIS A 63 -15.58 -6.25 10.83
N ALA A 64 -15.77 -5.48 9.75
CA ALA A 64 -16.00 -6.01 8.41
C ALA A 64 -14.71 -6.42 7.68
N THR A 65 -13.55 -6.02 8.17
CA THR A 65 -12.24 -6.36 7.59
C THR A 65 -11.23 -6.80 8.64
N SER A 66 -10.27 -7.64 8.24
CA SER A 66 -9.10 -8.02 9.03
C SER A 66 -7.86 -7.17 8.70
N TYR A 67 -7.82 -6.58 7.51
CA TYR A 67 -6.74 -5.69 7.06
C TYR A 67 -7.33 -4.44 6.41
N ALA A 68 -6.79 -3.27 6.75
CA ALA A 68 -7.15 -2.02 6.11
C ALA A 68 -6.31 -1.83 4.84
N MET A 69 -6.91 -2.06 3.67
CA MET A 69 -6.27 -1.75 2.40
C MET A 69 -6.66 -0.35 1.97
N LEU A 70 -5.69 0.49 1.64
CA LEU A 70 -5.92 1.88 1.25
C LEU A 70 -5.03 2.24 0.06
N ASP A 71 -5.61 2.95 -0.91
CA ASP A 71 -4.84 3.61 -1.98
C ASP A 71 -4.72 5.09 -1.63
N ILE A 72 -3.49 5.61 -1.54
CA ILE A 72 -3.26 7.01 -1.15
C ILE A 72 -3.87 7.99 -2.16
N ALA A 73 -3.85 7.66 -3.45
CA ALA A 73 -4.40 8.51 -4.49
C ALA A 73 -5.93 8.55 -4.44
N TRP A 74 -6.59 7.48 -3.97
CA TRP A 74 -8.05 7.38 -3.98
C TRP A 74 -8.69 7.76 -2.65
N VAL A 75 -7.98 7.54 -1.54
CA VAL A 75 -8.55 7.72 -0.21
C VAL A 75 -8.68 9.20 0.23
N GLY A 76 -8.04 10.12 -0.51
CA GLY A 76 -7.99 11.54 -0.19
C GLY A 76 -6.58 12.04 0.16
N GLY A 77 -5.54 11.34 -0.29
CA GLY A 77 -4.14 11.73 -0.14
C GLY A 77 -3.51 11.31 1.19
N ILE A 78 -2.23 11.68 1.36
CA ILE A 78 -1.39 11.27 2.49
C ILE A 78 -2.02 11.69 3.84
N SER A 79 -2.64 12.86 3.89
CA SER A 79 -3.29 13.37 5.10
C SER A 79 -4.46 12.52 5.58
N GLU A 80 -5.29 12.00 4.67
CA GLU A 80 -6.39 11.09 5.04
C GLU A 80 -5.85 9.69 5.32
N ALA A 81 -4.93 9.20 4.50
CA ALA A 81 -4.29 7.89 4.68
C ALA A 81 -3.65 7.75 6.06
N ARG A 82 -2.94 8.77 6.55
CA ARG A 82 -2.35 8.80 7.90
C ARG A 82 -3.39 8.68 9.01
N LYS A 83 -4.52 9.37 8.89
CA LYS A 83 -5.60 9.30 9.89
C LYS A 83 -6.26 7.93 9.90
N ILE A 84 -6.42 7.32 8.72
CA ILE A 84 -6.98 5.97 8.58
C ILE A 84 -6.03 4.93 9.17
N ALA A 85 -4.73 5.03 8.91
CA ALA A 85 -3.73 4.14 9.49
C ALA A 85 -3.73 4.19 11.02
N ALA A 86 -3.77 5.39 11.61
CA ALA A 86 -3.87 5.57 13.06
C ALA A 86 -5.21 5.06 13.64
N MET A 87 -6.31 5.22 12.90
CA MET A 87 -7.61 4.66 13.30
C MET A 87 -7.58 3.13 13.26
N ALA A 88 -7.02 2.54 12.19
CA ALA A 88 -6.85 1.10 12.07
C ALA A 88 -6.02 0.55 13.25
N GLU A 89 -4.96 1.25 13.66
CA GLU A 89 -4.14 0.90 14.83
C GLU A 89 -4.99 0.83 16.10
N ALA A 90 -5.87 1.81 16.34
CA ALA A 90 -6.77 1.81 17.50
C ALA A 90 -7.79 0.65 17.48
N HIS A 91 -8.09 0.09 16.30
CA HIS A 91 -8.91 -1.10 16.13
C HIS A 91 -8.10 -2.40 16.07
N HIS A 92 -6.78 -2.35 16.36
CA HIS A 92 -5.85 -3.48 16.24
C HIS A 92 -5.77 -4.08 14.83
N LEU A 93 -6.04 -3.26 13.81
CA LEU A 93 -5.99 -3.64 12.41
C LEU A 93 -4.67 -3.19 11.78
N PRO A 94 -3.90 -4.12 11.19
CA PRO A 94 -2.84 -3.74 10.27
C PRO A 94 -3.39 -3.07 9.01
N PHE A 95 -2.59 -2.21 8.40
CA PHE A 95 -2.87 -1.66 7.07
C PHE A 95 -1.86 -2.13 6.02
N ALA A 96 -2.32 -2.20 4.77
CA ALA A 96 -1.52 -2.59 3.62
C ALA A 96 -1.85 -1.63 2.46
N PRO A 97 -0.95 -0.68 2.11
CA PRO A 97 -1.21 0.22 1.01
C PRO A 97 -1.27 -0.52 -0.33
N HIS A 98 -2.27 -0.15 -1.12
CA HIS A 98 -2.45 -0.62 -2.48
C HIS A 98 -1.52 0.15 -3.44
N ASP A 99 -0.99 -0.55 -4.43
CA ASP A 99 -0.22 0.02 -5.54
C ASP A 99 -0.43 -0.78 -6.83
N CYS A 100 -1.13 -0.16 -7.78
CA CYS A 100 -1.04 -0.47 -9.19
C CYS A 100 -1.29 0.78 -10.06
N THR A 101 -1.01 1.96 -9.49
CA THR A 101 -1.46 3.25 -10.04
C THR A 101 -0.32 4.04 -10.68
N GLY A 102 0.76 4.32 -9.93
CA GLY A 102 1.85 5.13 -10.45
C GLY A 102 3.01 5.31 -9.46
N PRO A 103 4.19 5.72 -9.96
CA PRO A 103 5.41 5.74 -9.17
C PRO A 103 5.37 6.75 -8.00
N VAL A 104 4.61 7.83 -8.15
CA VAL A 104 4.41 8.84 -7.10
C VAL A 104 3.57 8.26 -5.95
N THR A 105 2.51 7.52 -6.29
CA THR A 105 1.66 6.83 -5.29
C THR A 105 2.45 5.79 -4.54
N LEU A 106 3.22 4.94 -5.24
CA LEU A 106 4.10 3.95 -4.61
C LEU A 106 5.04 4.61 -3.59
N MET A 107 5.71 5.69 -3.94
CA MET A 107 6.65 6.36 -3.02
C MET A 107 5.96 6.97 -1.81
N ALA A 108 4.78 7.58 -2.00
CA ALA A 108 3.96 8.05 -0.89
C ALA A 108 3.51 6.90 0.03
N SER A 109 3.16 5.75 -0.56
CA SER A 109 2.74 4.55 0.17
C SER A 109 3.88 3.95 0.98
N VAL A 110 5.10 3.91 0.44
CA VAL A 110 6.30 3.49 1.19
C VAL A 110 6.57 4.44 2.36
N HIS A 111 6.46 5.76 2.18
CA HIS A 111 6.58 6.72 3.28
C HIS A 111 5.54 6.47 4.38
N LEU A 112 4.29 6.20 4.01
CA LEU A 112 3.23 5.87 4.96
C LEU A 112 3.55 4.56 5.71
N CYS A 113 4.02 3.53 5.00
CA CYS A 113 4.47 2.27 5.58
C CYS A 113 5.61 2.46 6.59
N MET A 114 6.57 3.34 6.32
CA MET A 114 7.66 3.64 7.25
C MET A 114 7.18 4.43 8.48
N HIS A 115 6.14 5.25 8.32
CA HIS A 115 5.56 6.03 9.41
C HIS A 115 4.64 5.20 10.33
N GLY A 116 3.77 4.36 9.75
CA GLY A 116 2.72 3.67 10.47
C GLY A 116 3.22 2.40 11.17
N PRO A 117 3.08 2.27 12.51
CA PRO A 117 3.58 1.11 13.23
C PRO A 117 2.83 -0.19 12.91
N ASN A 118 1.58 -0.09 12.46
CA ASN A 118 0.71 -1.17 12.04
C ASN A 118 0.78 -1.44 10.51
N ALA A 119 1.79 -0.93 9.81
CA ALA A 119 2.03 -1.29 8.41
C ALA A 119 2.42 -2.77 8.31
N LEU A 120 1.74 -3.53 7.44
CA LEU A 120 1.98 -4.96 7.25
C LEU A 120 2.88 -5.23 6.04
N ILE A 121 2.44 -4.79 4.87
CA ILE A 121 3.08 -5.01 3.58
C ILE A 121 2.81 -3.81 2.67
N GLN A 122 3.71 -3.59 1.73
CA GLN A 122 3.53 -2.65 0.63
C GLN A 122 3.33 -3.44 -0.65
N GLU A 123 2.20 -3.23 -1.34
CA GLU A 123 2.04 -3.79 -2.68
C GLU A 123 3.04 -3.16 -3.65
N THR A 124 3.64 -3.98 -4.53
CA THR A 124 4.45 -3.50 -5.65
C THR A 124 4.20 -4.35 -6.90
N VAL A 125 4.29 -3.71 -8.08
CA VAL A 125 4.14 -4.42 -9.36
C VAL A 125 5.48 -4.49 -10.07
N ARG A 126 6.11 -5.68 -10.08
CA ARG A 126 7.42 -5.90 -10.73
C ARG A 126 7.49 -5.39 -12.17
N ALA A 127 6.42 -5.56 -12.93
CA ALA A 127 6.34 -5.16 -14.33
C ALA A 127 6.29 -3.63 -14.50
N PHE A 128 5.81 -2.89 -13.49
CA PHE A 128 5.78 -1.43 -13.51
C PHE A 128 7.12 -0.87 -13.05
N ASN A 129 7.66 -1.41 -11.95
CA ASN A 129 8.97 -1.04 -11.39
C ASN A 129 10.12 -1.25 -12.40
N ALA A 130 10.18 -2.40 -13.05
CA ALA A 130 11.17 -2.68 -14.10
C ALA A 130 10.77 -2.12 -15.47
N GLY A 131 9.52 -1.72 -15.62
CA GLY A 131 8.93 -1.27 -16.88
C GLY A 131 8.91 0.25 -16.98
N TRP A 132 7.72 0.83 -16.81
CA TRP A 132 7.45 2.21 -17.19
C TRP A 132 7.68 3.24 -16.08
N TYR A 133 7.74 2.84 -14.81
CA TYR A 133 7.99 3.76 -13.71
C TYR A 133 9.31 4.55 -13.85
N PRO A 134 10.47 3.93 -14.18
CA PRO A 134 11.73 4.65 -14.33
C PRO A 134 11.74 5.64 -15.50
N ARG A 135 10.77 5.56 -16.42
CA ARG A 135 10.64 6.49 -17.56
C ARG A 135 9.89 7.77 -17.20
N LEU A 136 9.37 7.89 -15.97
CA LEU A 136 8.60 9.05 -15.53
C LEU A 136 9.21 9.80 -14.36
N VAL A 137 9.99 9.12 -13.51
CA VAL A 137 10.49 9.69 -12.26
C VAL A 137 12.00 9.49 -12.12
N THR A 138 12.64 10.37 -11.35
CA THR A 138 14.08 10.34 -11.11
C THR A 138 14.53 9.18 -10.21
N ASN A 139 13.62 8.66 -9.38
CA ASN A 139 13.95 7.66 -8.36
C ASN A 139 12.74 6.79 -8.03
N LEU A 140 13.01 5.58 -7.56
CA LEU A 140 12.03 4.57 -7.12
C LEU A 140 12.51 3.95 -5.79
N PRO A 141 11.62 3.31 -5.03
CA PRO A 141 12.06 2.70 -3.78
C PRO A 141 12.95 1.49 -4.09
N ARG A 142 14.02 1.33 -3.30
CA ARG A 142 14.87 0.14 -3.40
C ARG A 142 14.05 -1.07 -2.93
N ILE A 143 13.98 -2.11 -3.76
CA ILE A 143 13.30 -3.37 -3.47
C ILE A 143 14.31 -4.50 -3.64
N GLU A 144 14.65 -5.17 -2.53
CA GLU A 144 15.64 -6.24 -2.50
C GLU A 144 15.18 -7.34 -1.55
N GLU A 145 15.32 -8.60 -1.97
CA GLU A 145 14.98 -9.78 -1.15
C GLU A 145 13.54 -9.81 -0.60
N GLY A 146 12.59 -9.19 -1.31
CA GLY A 146 11.18 -9.11 -0.90
C GLY A 146 10.90 -8.02 0.15
N PHE A 147 11.85 -7.09 0.34
CA PHE A 147 11.69 -5.93 1.22
C PHE A 147 11.77 -4.63 0.44
N VAL A 148 10.90 -3.69 0.80
CA VAL A 148 10.98 -2.30 0.33
C VAL A 148 11.69 -1.44 1.39
N TYR A 149 12.60 -0.58 0.93
CA TYR A 149 13.39 0.31 1.78
C TYR A 149 12.85 1.74 1.73
N ALA A 150 13.13 2.50 2.80
CA ALA A 150 12.72 3.89 2.91
C ALA A 150 13.32 4.71 1.76
N PRO A 151 12.54 5.59 1.10
CA PRO A 151 13.07 6.47 0.08
C PRO A 151 14.12 7.41 0.64
N GLU A 152 15.17 7.66 -0.15
CA GLU A 152 16.21 8.62 0.19
C GLU A 152 15.88 10.01 -0.38
N GLY A 153 16.41 11.05 0.28
CA GLY A 153 16.22 12.44 -0.13
C GLY A 153 15.02 13.13 0.54
N ALA A 154 14.82 14.40 0.21
CA ALA A 154 13.77 15.23 0.80
C ALA A 154 12.40 14.99 0.15
N GLY A 155 11.33 15.23 0.92
CA GLY A 155 9.95 15.10 0.45
C GLY A 155 9.62 13.65 0.09
N LEU A 156 9.06 13.44 -1.10
CA LEU A 156 8.76 12.08 -1.59
C LEU A 156 10.02 11.29 -1.97
N GLY A 157 11.18 11.92 -2.13
CA GLY A 157 12.40 11.24 -2.59
C GLY A 157 12.44 10.98 -4.09
N LEU A 158 11.57 11.65 -4.86
CA LEU A 158 11.56 11.65 -6.33
C LEU A 158 11.13 13.01 -6.90
N ALA A 159 11.38 13.19 -8.18
CA ALA A 159 10.78 14.22 -9.02
C ALA A 159 10.30 13.59 -10.34
N LEU A 160 9.38 14.25 -11.04
CA LEU A 160 9.07 13.91 -12.42
C LEU A 160 10.29 14.22 -13.30
N LEU A 161 10.56 13.36 -14.28
CA LEU A 161 11.59 13.62 -15.29
C LEU A 161 11.19 14.84 -16.14
N PRO A 162 12.12 15.76 -16.48
CA PRO A 162 11.83 16.94 -17.30
C PRO A 162 11.18 16.60 -18.65
N GLU A 163 11.50 15.42 -19.18
CA GLU A 163 10.99 14.89 -20.45
C GLU A 163 9.49 14.63 -20.40
N VAL A 164 8.93 14.33 -19.21
CA VAL A 164 7.49 14.08 -19.05
C VAL A 164 6.68 15.29 -19.51
N LEU A 165 7.10 16.50 -19.14
CA LEU A 165 6.40 17.73 -19.51
C LEU A 165 6.56 18.11 -20.99
N LYS A 166 7.46 17.45 -21.72
CA LYS A 166 7.71 17.68 -23.15
C LYS A 166 6.96 16.71 -24.06
N ARG A 167 6.26 15.71 -23.52
CA ARG A 167 5.55 14.72 -24.33
C ARG A 167 4.32 15.35 -24.99
N GLU A 168 4.06 14.96 -26.22
CA GLU A 168 2.91 15.45 -27.02
C GLU A 168 1.56 15.09 -26.41
N ASP A 169 1.50 14.02 -25.60
CA ASP A 169 0.28 13.54 -24.93
C ASP A 169 0.02 14.20 -23.56
N VAL A 170 0.84 15.17 -23.15
CA VAL A 170 0.69 15.86 -21.86
C VAL A 170 0.00 17.21 -22.03
N THR A 171 -1.10 17.38 -21.29
CA THR A 171 -1.79 18.67 -21.17
C THR A 171 -1.37 19.36 -19.87
N VAL A 172 -0.67 20.48 -19.97
CA VAL A 172 -0.31 21.32 -18.82
C VAL A 172 -1.40 22.35 -18.59
N ARG A 173 -1.86 22.49 -17.35
CA ARG A 173 -2.82 23.51 -16.92
C ARG A 173 -2.17 24.34 -15.80
N SER A 174 -2.22 25.66 -15.95
CA SER A 174 -1.76 26.66 -14.96
C SER A 174 -2.90 27.16 -14.09
#